data_AF-A0A4Z1H3Y6-F1
#
_entry.id   AF-A0A4Z1H3Y6-F1
#
_cell.length_a   1.000
_cell.length_b   1.000
_cell.length_c   1.000
_cell.angle_alpha   90.00
_cell.angle_beta   90.00
_cell.angle_gamma   90.00
#
_symmetry.space_group_name_H-M   'P 1'
#
loop_
_entity.id
_entity.type
_entity.pdbx_description
1 polymer ?
#
loop_
_entity_poly.entity_id
_entity_poly.type
_entity_poly.pdbx_seq_one_letter_code
_entity_poly.pdbx_strand_id
1 'polypeptide(L)'
;MHNLNGINSLNYSSASYTGPAVHIGDRVQYTDLYPLAQKHGYRAVGGAYPGVGLAGGFRQGGGHGPLMGTYGVAADQVLEWEVVTATGQHLIISPTHHADLYWALSGGGGGNFAVVLSVKVRAYNDGPVAGAAFLFQKCYTTEVHVNFAESYDHWISQAETSNTSRGGQNIPRSTVQDNTTLPALIPAFRDITEGGTIFLTAANITRGNYTPNVILPTWRDALYAVAFLNPLPENAQLDDIRTIQMQSNSWQKICALSCPEEAHT
;
A
#
# COMPACT_ATOMS: atom_id res chain seq x y z
N MET A 1 8.93 -16.86 8.99
CA MET A 1 9.54 -17.03 7.65
C MET A 1 10.76 -16.11 7.39
N HIS A 2 11.32 -15.49 8.45
CA HIS A 2 12.43 -14.51 8.42
C HIS A 2 13.75 -14.94 7.71
N ASN A 3 13.92 -16.19 7.26
CA ASN A 3 15.18 -16.63 6.64
C ASN A 3 15.08 -16.91 5.13
N LEU A 4 13.91 -16.68 4.51
CA LEU A 4 13.72 -16.79 3.06
C LEU A 4 14.06 -15.46 2.38
N ASN A 5 15.34 -15.20 2.18
CA ASN A 5 15.87 -13.92 1.70
C ASN A 5 16.35 -13.93 0.23
N GLY A 6 16.07 -15.00 -0.51
CA GLY A 6 16.45 -15.10 -1.91
C GLY A 6 15.82 -13.99 -2.75
N ILE A 7 16.63 -13.22 -3.47
CA ILE A 7 16.15 -12.20 -4.41
C ILE A 7 16.98 -12.23 -5.70
N ASN A 8 16.34 -12.23 -6.85
CA ASN A 8 17.01 -12.24 -8.14
C ASN A 8 16.14 -11.68 -9.27
N SER A 9 16.77 -10.96 -10.21
CA SER A 9 16.14 -10.54 -11.46
C SER A 9 16.04 -11.72 -12.42
N LEU A 10 14.98 -11.78 -13.22
CA LEU A 10 14.78 -12.79 -14.25
C LEU A 10 13.98 -12.22 -15.43
N ASN A 11 14.06 -12.87 -16.58
CA ASN A 11 13.13 -12.61 -17.68
C ASN A 11 11.95 -13.56 -17.54
N TYR A 12 10.73 -13.03 -17.61
CA TYR A 12 9.50 -13.79 -17.48
C TYR A 12 8.71 -13.74 -18.78
N SER A 13 8.02 -14.83 -19.08
CA SER A 13 7.13 -14.94 -20.24
C SER A 13 5.93 -15.81 -19.88
N SER A 14 4.73 -15.26 -20.06
CA SER A 14 3.45 -15.95 -19.99
C SER A 14 2.48 -15.35 -20.99
N ALA A 15 1.25 -15.86 -21.04
CA ALA A 15 0.19 -15.28 -21.87
C ALA A 15 -0.19 -13.84 -21.45
N SER A 16 0.03 -13.47 -20.19
CA SER A 16 -0.38 -12.16 -19.64
C SER A 16 0.78 -11.17 -19.46
N TYR A 17 2.03 -11.63 -19.47
CA TYR A 17 3.19 -10.77 -19.26
C TYR A 17 4.46 -11.35 -19.88
N THR A 18 5.17 -10.51 -20.65
CA THR A 18 6.52 -10.78 -21.13
C THR A 18 7.40 -9.59 -20.80
N GLY A 19 8.48 -9.81 -20.04
CA GLY A 19 9.34 -8.72 -19.61
C GLY A 19 10.22 -9.07 -18.39
N PRO A 20 10.94 -8.08 -17.85
CA PRO A 20 11.77 -8.27 -16.67
C PRO A 20 10.91 -8.51 -15.42
N ALA A 21 11.33 -9.41 -14.55
CA ALA A 21 10.66 -9.73 -13.32
C ALA A 21 11.67 -9.88 -12.18
N VAL A 22 11.16 -9.87 -10.94
CA VAL A 22 11.96 -10.12 -9.74
C VAL A 22 11.32 -11.26 -8.97
N HIS A 23 12.13 -12.26 -8.62
CA HIS A 23 11.79 -13.27 -7.63
C HIS A 23 12.18 -12.75 -6.24
N ILE A 24 11.25 -12.85 -5.30
CA ILE A 24 11.30 -12.23 -3.98
C ILE A 24 10.90 -13.29 -2.95
N GLY A 25 11.83 -13.74 -2.12
CA GLY A 25 11.54 -14.56 -0.94
C GLY A 25 10.78 -13.78 0.14
N ASP A 26 10.12 -14.48 1.05
CA ASP A 26 9.23 -13.87 2.05
C ASP A 26 9.86 -12.76 2.90
N ARG A 27 11.15 -12.89 3.28
CA ARG A 27 11.84 -11.91 4.14
C ARG A 27 12.45 -10.75 3.36
N VAL A 28 12.41 -10.76 2.04
CA VAL A 28 13.00 -9.67 1.25
C VAL A 28 12.26 -8.37 1.56
N GLN A 29 13.03 -7.32 1.84
CA GLN A 29 12.54 -5.98 2.19
C GLN A 29 12.87 -4.99 1.07
N TYR A 30 12.40 -3.75 1.17
CA TYR A 30 12.70 -2.74 0.14
C TYR A 30 14.19 -2.43 0.03
N THR A 31 14.92 -2.55 1.15
CA THR A 31 16.37 -2.43 1.22
C THR A 31 17.11 -3.46 0.36
N ASP A 32 16.45 -4.57 0.00
CA ASP A 32 16.99 -5.58 -0.90
C ASP A 32 16.51 -5.37 -2.35
N LEU A 33 15.21 -5.06 -2.52
CA LEU A 33 14.57 -4.96 -3.83
C LEU A 33 15.08 -3.79 -4.67
N TYR A 34 15.15 -2.59 -4.12
CA TYR A 34 15.49 -1.40 -4.91
C TYR A 34 16.96 -1.41 -5.38
N PRO A 35 17.95 -1.78 -4.56
CA PRO A 35 19.32 -1.92 -5.05
C PRO A 35 19.45 -2.97 -6.16
N LEU A 36 18.75 -4.11 -6.04
CA LEU A 36 18.73 -5.12 -7.09
C LEU A 36 18.11 -4.57 -8.38
N ALA A 37 16.93 -3.95 -8.28
CA ALA A 37 16.23 -3.42 -9.45
C ALA A 37 17.10 -2.36 -10.16
N GLN A 38 17.66 -1.41 -9.40
CA GLN A 38 18.55 -0.36 -9.91
C GLN A 38 19.77 -0.93 -10.63
N LYS A 39 20.43 -1.95 -10.05
CA LYS A 39 21.60 -2.61 -10.67
C LYS A 39 21.29 -3.16 -12.07
N HIS A 40 20.05 -3.56 -12.32
CA HIS A 40 19.60 -4.09 -13.59
C HIS A 40 18.89 -3.05 -14.49
N GLY A 41 18.90 -1.76 -14.10
CA GLY A 41 18.22 -0.70 -14.84
C GLY A 41 16.69 -0.80 -14.78
N TYR A 42 16.17 -1.39 -13.70
CA TYR A 42 14.75 -1.61 -13.49
C TYR A 42 14.22 -0.89 -12.25
N ARG A 43 12.90 -0.72 -12.23
CA ARG A 43 12.09 -0.35 -11.07
C ARG A 43 10.99 -1.39 -10.86
N ALA A 44 10.60 -1.62 -9.61
CA ALA A 44 9.56 -2.56 -9.24
C ALA A 44 8.62 -1.92 -8.21
N VAL A 45 7.33 -2.23 -8.28
CA VAL A 45 6.34 -1.65 -7.35
C VAL A 45 6.58 -2.16 -5.93
N GLY A 46 6.75 -1.21 -5.02
CA GLY A 46 6.84 -1.39 -3.58
C GLY A 46 6.18 -0.24 -2.84
N GLY A 47 6.14 -0.33 -1.51
CA GLY A 47 5.65 0.70 -0.59
C GLY A 47 6.73 1.66 -0.10
N ALA A 48 6.43 2.38 0.98
CA ALA A 48 7.23 3.52 1.46
C ALA A 48 8.22 3.19 2.60
N TYR A 49 7.92 2.20 3.45
CA TYR A 49 8.68 1.95 4.69
C TYR A 49 9.68 0.79 4.55
N PRO A 50 10.99 0.99 4.71
CA PRO A 50 12.04 0.08 4.25
C PRO A 50 11.98 -1.30 4.88
N GLY A 51 11.53 -1.41 6.13
CA GLY A 51 11.42 -2.67 6.87
C GLY A 51 10.21 -3.55 6.53
N VAL A 52 9.31 -3.15 5.63
CA VAL A 52 8.13 -3.97 5.30
C VAL A 52 8.53 -5.17 4.43
N GLY A 53 8.09 -6.36 4.82
CA GLY A 53 8.28 -7.60 4.06
C GLY A 53 7.47 -7.59 2.75
N LEU A 54 8.14 -7.91 1.65
CA LEU A 54 7.63 -7.73 0.29
C LEU A 54 6.64 -8.81 -0.14
N ALA A 55 6.91 -10.10 0.11
CA ALA A 55 6.02 -11.19 -0.33
C ALA A 55 4.85 -11.46 0.64
N GLY A 56 4.97 -10.97 1.87
CA GLY A 56 3.99 -11.18 2.93
C GLY A 56 2.72 -10.33 2.80
N GLY A 57 2.19 -9.90 3.95
CA GLY A 57 0.93 -9.16 4.05
C GLY A 57 0.86 -7.89 3.20
N PHE A 58 1.99 -7.27 2.86
CA PHE A 58 2.02 -6.10 1.99
C PHE A 58 1.40 -6.37 0.61
N ARG A 59 1.90 -7.37 -0.12
CA ARG A 59 1.34 -7.74 -1.43
C ARG A 59 0.03 -8.48 -1.30
N GLN A 60 -0.08 -9.37 -0.31
CA GLN A 60 -1.30 -10.13 -0.12
C GLN A 60 -2.49 -9.25 0.27
N GLY A 61 -2.28 -8.09 0.88
CA GLY A 61 -3.32 -7.10 1.19
C GLY A 61 -3.47 -5.96 0.16
N GLY A 62 -2.82 -6.05 -1.00
CA GLY A 62 -2.86 -5.01 -2.04
C GLY A 62 -1.55 -4.24 -2.17
N GLY A 63 -1.16 -3.51 -1.13
CA GLY A 63 0.14 -2.83 -1.06
C GLY A 63 0.20 -1.53 -1.89
N HIS A 64 0.07 -0.40 -1.20
CA HIS A 64 0.16 0.94 -1.79
C HIS A 64 1.60 1.45 -1.78
N GLY A 65 1.92 2.39 -2.68
CA GLY A 65 3.25 3.00 -2.76
C GLY A 65 3.40 4.00 -3.90
N PRO A 66 4.57 4.65 -4.02
CA PRO A 66 4.78 5.77 -4.93
C PRO A 66 4.57 5.41 -6.41
N LEU A 67 4.81 4.15 -6.78
CA LEU A 67 4.67 3.68 -8.16
C LEU A 67 3.25 3.26 -8.54
N MET A 68 2.31 3.21 -7.59
CA MET A 68 0.99 2.64 -7.85
C MET A 68 0.17 3.44 -8.86
N GLY A 69 0.38 4.76 -8.94
CA GLY A 69 -0.28 5.62 -9.92
C GLY A 69 0.14 5.37 -11.36
N THR A 70 1.26 4.67 -11.57
CA THR A 70 1.78 4.30 -12.89
C THR A 70 1.49 2.84 -13.22
N TYR A 71 1.64 1.94 -12.25
CA TYR A 71 1.66 0.50 -12.50
C TYR A 71 0.53 -0.28 -11.82
N GLY A 72 -0.28 0.36 -10.97
CA GLY A 72 -1.23 -0.32 -10.09
C GLY A 72 -0.62 -0.74 -8.75
N VAL A 73 -1.41 -1.37 -7.89
CA VAL A 73 -0.96 -1.75 -6.54
C VAL A 73 0.06 -2.91 -6.59
N ALA A 74 0.70 -3.22 -5.46
CA ALA A 74 1.69 -4.30 -5.41
C ALA A 74 1.10 -5.68 -5.74
N ALA A 75 -0.17 -5.94 -5.39
CA ALA A 75 -0.92 -7.14 -5.78
C ALA A 75 -1.14 -7.24 -7.29
N ASP A 76 -1.27 -6.11 -8.00
CA ASP A 76 -1.41 -6.11 -9.46
C ASP A 76 -0.14 -6.61 -10.16
N GLN A 77 1.01 -6.58 -9.49
CA GLN A 77 2.30 -6.95 -10.07
C GLN A 77 2.62 -8.43 -9.97
N VAL A 78 1.80 -9.21 -9.28
CA VAL A 78 2.09 -10.62 -9.01
C VAL A 78 1.95 -11.46 -10.28
N LEU A 79 2.99 -12.23 -10.57
CA LEU A 79 3.03 -13.21 -11.66
C LEU A 79 2.79 -14.62 -11.11
N GLU A 80 3.49 -14.97 -10.03
CA GLU A 80 3.39 -16.28 -9.38
C GLU A 80 3.57 -16.16 -7.86
N TRP A 81 2.89 -17.05 -7.13
CA TRP A 81 3.16 -17.32 -5.71
C TRP A 81 3.73 -18.73 -5.55
N GLU A 82 4.77 -18.88 -4.73
CA GLU A 82 5.21 -20.18 -4.23
C GLU A 82 4.67 -20.33 -2.81
N VAL A 83 3.89 -21.38 -2.55
CA VAL A 83 3.16 -21.52 -1.28
C VAL A 83 3.18 -22.94 -0.74
N VAL A 84 2.97 -23.06 0.57
CA VAL A 84 2.59 -24.31 1.24
C VAL A 84 1.15 -24.18 1.74
N THR A 85 0.27 -25.08 1.31
CA THR A 85 -1.13 -25.11 1.72
C THR A 85 -1.31 -25.66 3.14
N ALA A 86 -2.50 -25.52 3.71
CA ALA A 86 -2.85 -26.13 5.00
C ALA A 86 -2.71 -27.66 5.02
N THR A 87 -2.83 -28.33 3.86
CA THR A 87 -2.60 -29.78 3.71
C THR A 87 -1.13 -30.14 3.55
N GLY A 88 -0.21 -29.17 3.58
CA GLY A 88 1.23 -29.38 3.43
C GLY A 88 1.71 -29.50 1.99
N GLN A 89 0.88 -29.19 1.00
CA GLN A 89 1.27 -29.26 -0.40
C GLN A 89 2.10 -28.03 -0.80
N HIS A 90 3.25 -28.26 -1.43
CA HIS A 90 4.06 -27.21 -2.03
C HIS A 90 3.57 -26.94 -3.47
N LEU A 91 3.07 -25.73 -3.73
CA LEU A 91 2.46 -25.34 -4.99
C LEU A 91 3.07 -24.06 -5.57
N ILE A 92 3.11 -24.00 -6.89
CA ILE A 92 3.30 -22.75 -7.65
C ILE A 92 1.95 -22.32 -8.21
N ILE A 93 1.52 -21.13 -7.81
CA ILE A 93 0.20 -20.56 -8.07
C ILE A 93 0.36 -19.43 -9.08
N SER A 94 -0.45 -19.43 -10.13
CA SER A 94 -0.44 -18.43 -11.20
C SER A 94 -1.84 -18.16 -11.72
N PRO A 95 -2.05 -17.15 -12.58
CA PRO A 95 -3.37 -16.89 -13.18
C PRO A 95 -3.97 -18.07 -13.97
N THR A 96 -3.14 -19.03 -14.38
CA THR A 96 -3.55 -20.20 -15.18
C THR A 96 -3.45 -21.52 -14.40
N HIS A 97 -2.89 -21.50 -13.19
CA HIS A 97 -2.72 -22.68 -12.34
C HIS A 97 -3.12 -22.32 -10.91
N HIS A 98 -4.21 -22.92 -10.42
CA HIS A 98 -4.85 -22.53 -9.15
C HIS A 98 -5.30 -21.06 -9.14
N ALA A 99 -6.05 -20.67 -10.19
CA ALA A 99 -6.43 -19.27 -10.44
C ALA A 99 -7.30 -18.66 -9.33
N ASP A 100 -8.12 -19.48 -8.66
CA ASP A 100 -8.90 -19.13 -7.48
C ASP A 100 -8.01 -18.74 -6.30
N LEU A 101 -6.98 -19.55 -6.03
CA LEU A 101 -6.01 -19.26 -4.98
C LEU A 101 -5.10 -18.08 -5.35
N TYR A 102 -4.73 -17.94 -6.63
CA TYR A 102 -4.03 -16.74 -7.14
C TYR A 102 -4.84 -15.48 -6.85
N TRP A 103 -6.12 -15.50 -7.18
CA TRP A 103 -7.04 -14.38 -6.97
C TRP A 103 -7.13 -14.00 -5.49
N ALA A 104 -7.29 -15.00 -4.62
CA ALA A 104 -7.39 -14.81 -3.17
C ALA A 104 -6.08 -14.27 -2.54
N LEU A 105 -4.93 -14.83 -2.92
CA LEU A 105 -3.62 -14.37 -2.42
C LEU A 105 -3.25 -12.96 -2.92
N SER A 106 -3.82 -12.52 -4.05
CA SER A 106 -3.49 -11.23 -4.67
C SER A 106 -4.44 -10.11 -4.22
N GLY A 107 -4.57 -9.89 -2.90
CA GLY A 107 -5.37 -8.81 -2.33
C GLY A 107 -6.28 -9.20 -1.16
N GLY A 108 -6.49 -10.50 -0.91
CA GLY A 108 -7.36 -11.01 0.15
C GLY A 108 -6.82 -10.96 1.57
N GLY A 109 -5.63 -10.40 1.77
CA GLY A 109 -4.97 -10.30 3.07
C GLY A 109 -4.14 -11.54 3.41
N GLY A 110 -2.94 -11.31 3.94
CA GLY A 110 -1.98 -12.38 4.20
C GLY A 110 -2.35 -13.26 5.40
N GLY A 111 -1.91 -14.52 5.35
CA GLY A 111 -2.05 -15.48 6.45
C GLY A 111 -3.35 -16.30 6.47
N ASN A 112 -4.25 -16.10 5.49
CA ASN A 112 -5.55 -16.77 5.46
C ASN A 112 -5.60 -18.01 4.56
N PHE A 113 -4.87 -18.01 3.45
CA PHE A 113 -5.09 -18.99 2.37
C PHE A 113 -3.96 -20.02 2.23
N ALA A 114 -2.71 -19.60 2.44
CA ALA A 114 -1.54 -20.45 2.40
C ALA A 114 -0.34 -19.76 3.05
N VAL A 115 0.71 -20.53 3.35
CA VAL A 115 2.01 -20.00 3.77
C VAL A 115 2.80 -19.63 2.52
N VAL A 116 3.03 -18.34 2.28
CA VAL A 116 3.80 -17.85 1.13
C VAL A 116 5.31 -18.00 1.39
N LEU A 117 6.02 -18.67 0.50
CA LEU A 117 7.48 -18.82 0.54
C LEU A 117 8.18 -17.75 -0.30
N SER A 118 7.66 -17.49 -1.49
CA SER A 118 8.18 -16.50 -2.42
C SER A 118 7.12 -15.98 -3.39
N VAL A 119 7.45 -14.90 -4.08
CA VAL A 119 6.62 -14.30 -5.12
C VAL A 119 7.48 -13.87 -6.31
N LYS A 120 6.95 -14.05 -7.52
CA LYS A 120 7.51 -13.42 -8.73
C LYS A 120 6.66 -12.22 -9.08
N VAL A 121 7.30 -11.08 -9.32
CA VAL A 121 6.62 -9.82 -9.63
C VAL A 121 7.19 -9.17 -10.87
N ARG A 122 6.37 -8.38 -11.56
CA ARG A 122 6.78 -7.57 -12.70
C ARG A 122 7.81 -6.53 -12.28
N ALA A 123 8.74 -6.26 -13.19
CA ALA A 123 9.64 -5.13 -13.16
C ALA A 123 9.48 -4.31 -14.44
N TYR A 124 10.01 -3.10 -14.41
CA TYR A 124 9.86 -2.11 -15.47
C TYR A 124 11.18 -1.41 -15.71
N ASN A 125 11.44 -0.94 -16.93
CA ASN A 125 12.60 -0.11 -17.20
C ASN A 125 12.59 1.13 -16.30
N ASP A 126 13.74 1.41 -15.70
CA ASP A 126 13.92 2.58 -14.85
C ASP A 126 14.16 3.86 -15.67
N GLY A 127 14.05 5.02 -15.02
CA GLY A 127 14.29 6.32 -15.63
C GLY A 127 14.15 7.47 -14.63
N PRO A 128 14.39 8.72 -15.06
CA PRO A 128 14.29 9.89 -14.18
C PRO A 128 12.92 10.01 -13.48
N VAL A 129 12.92 10.31 -12.19
CA VAL A 129 11.72 10.52 -11.36
C VAL A 129 11.76 11.93 -10.76
N ALA A 130 10.73 12.74 -11.04
CA ALA A 130 10.55 14.04 -10.41
C ALA A 130 9.86 13.87 -9.05
N GLY A 131 10.37 14.56 -8.02
CA GLY A 131 9.78 14.64 -6.69
C GLY A 131 9.55 16.09 -6.28
N ALA A 132 8.45 16.36 -5.58
CA ALA A 132 8.15 17.66 -5.00
C ALA A 132 7.49 17.47 -3.63
N ALA A 133 7.78 18.36 -2.69
CA ALA A 133 7.13 18.42 -1.40
C ALA A 133 6.40 19.76 -1.26
N PHE A 134 5.11 19.71 -0.97
CA PHE A 134 4.29 20.90 -0.66
C PHE A 134 3.97 20.88 0.82
N LEU A 135 4.60 21.79 1.57
CA LEU A 135 4.46 21.88 3.02
C LEU A 135 3.78 23.21 3.37
N PHE A 136 2.62 23.13 4.00
CA PHE A 136 1.95 24.29 4.60
C PHE A 136 2.22 24.25 6.10
N GLN A 137 3.26 24.96 6.55
CA GLN A 137 3.64 25.03 7.96
C GLN A 137 3.34 26.42 8.55
N LYS A 138 3.03 26.45 9.85
CA LYS A 138 2.78 27.68 10.61
C LYS A 138 4.07 28.40 11.08
N CYS A 139 5.23 27.72 11.09
CA CYS A 139 6.62 28.21 11.25
C CYS A 139 7.62 27.11 10.79
N TYR A 140 8.84 27.45 10.35
CA TYR A 140 9.86 26.49 9.87
C TYR A 140 11.27 26.67 10.48
N THR A 141 11.99 25.55 10.57
CA THR A 141 13.46 25.44 10.50
C THR A 141 13.79 24.60 9.27
N THR A 142 14.71 25.06 8.43
CA THR A 142 15.14 24.36 7.21
C THR A 142 16.46 23.65 7.47
N GLU A 143 16.53 22.34 7.19
CA GLU A 143 17.76 21.56 7.21
C GLU A 143 18.14 21.15 5.77
N VAL A 144 19.41 21.35 5.41
CA VAL A 144 19.94 20.94 4.11
C VAL A 144 20.77 19.68 4.35
N HIS A 145 20.35 18.57 3.74
CA HIS A 145 21.07 17.30 3.79
C HIS A 145 22.00 17.17 2.58
N VAL A 146 23.16 16.55 2.77
CA VAL A 146 24.23 16.50 1.77
C VAL A 146 23.86 15.54 0.63
N ASN A 147 22.96 14.58 0.88
CA ASN A 147 22.48 13.61 -0.10
C ASN A 147 21.05 13.10 0.22
N PHE A 148 20.45 12.37 -0.73
CA PHE A 148 19.10 11.82 -0.59
C PHE A 148 19.00 10.76 0.53
N ALA A 149 20.06 9.99 0.79
CA ALA A 149 20.04 8.99 1.86
C ALA A 149 19.95 9.67 3.23
N GLU A 150 20.70 10.73 3.48
CA GLU A 150 20.58 11.54 4.69
C GLU A 150 19.20 12.22 4.81
N SER A 151 18.67 12.74 3.71
CA SER A 151 17.31 13.29 3.67
C SER A 151 16.26 12.23 3.98
N TYR A 152 16.47 11.00 3.51
CA TYR A 152 15.59 9.86 3.72
C TYR A 152 15.65 9.36 5.18
N ASP A 153 16.85 9.25 5.75
CA ASP A 153 17.08 8.85 7.14
C ASP A 153 16.47 9.88 8.12
N HIS A 154 16.65 11.18 7.85
CA HIS A 154 15.99 12.25 8.61
C HIS A 154 14.47 12.12 8.50
N TRP A 155 13.92 11.97 7.29
CA TRP A 155 12.48 11.83 7.08
C TRP A 155 11.89 10.61 7.82
N ILE A 156 12.59 9.47 7.82
CA ILE A 156 12.16 8.27 8.54
C ILE A 156 12.24 8.43 10.06
N SER A 157 13.24 9.13 10.58
CA SER A 157 13.38 9.35 12.04
C SER A 157 12.24 10.18 12.63
N GLN A 158 11.54 10.96 11.80
CA GLN A 158 10.38 11.77 12.18
C GLN A 158 9.07 10.96 12.12
N ALA A 159 9.08 9.77 11.51
CA ALA A 159 7.92 8.92 11.34
C ALA A 159 7.80 7.91 12.50
N GLU A 160 7.49 8.40 13.71
CA GLU A 160 7.06 7.50 14.78
C GLU A 160 5.66 6.99 14.48
N THR A 161 5.55 5.76 13.95
CA THR A 161 4.28 5.04 13.82
C THR A 161 3.98 4.14 15.01
N SER A 162 4.75 4.26 16.10
CA SER A 162 4.52 3.55 17.34
C SER A 162 3.31 4.15 18.06
N ASN A 163 2.41 3.28 18.53
CA ASN A 163 1.23 3.65 19.31
C ASN A 163 0.27 4.62 18.61
N THR A 164 -0.36 4.20 17.53
CA THR A 164 -1.48 4.95 16.93
C THR A 164 -2.67 4.04 16.67
N SER A 165 -3.89 4.49 16.99
CA SER A 165 -5.10 3.93 16.42
C SER A 165 -5.25 4.43 14.98
N ARG A 166 -5.57 3.53 14.05
CA ARG A 166 -5.71 3.84 12.63
C ARG A 166 -7.11 3.50 12.15
N GLY A 167 -7.77 4.50 11.60
CA GLY A 167 -8.94 4.32 10.74
C GLY A 167 -8.65 4.82 9.34
N GLY A 168 -9.60 4.64 8.44
CA GLY A 168 -9.45 5.13 7.09
C GLY A 168 -10.67 4.86 6.22
N GLN A 169 -10.69 5.53 5.06
CA GLN A 169 -11.71 5.36 4.04
C GLN A 169 -11.15 5.78 2.66
N ASN A 170 -11.59 5.09 1.62
CA ASN A 170 -11.37 5.53 0.25
C ASN A 170 -12.35 6.65 -0.08
N ILE A 171 -11.86 7.73 -0.67
CA ILE A 171 -12.67 8.84 -1.16
C ILE A 171 -12.80 8.69 -2.68
N PRO A 172 -14.00 8.38 -3.20
CA PRO A 172 -14.26 8.29 -4.63
C PRO A 172 -13.93 9.60 -5.34
N ARG A 173 -13.58 9.51 -6.62
CA ARG A 173 -13.31 10.70 -7.44
C ARG A 173 -14.56 11.57 -7.60
N SER A 174 -15.72 10.94 -7.74
CA SER A 174 -17.02 11.60 -7.85
C SER A 174 -17.30 12.51 -6.65
N THR A 175 -16.98 12.08 -5.42
CA THR A 175 -17.18 12.86 -4.19
C THR A 175 -16.43 14.20 -4.17
N VAL A 176 -15.28 14.28 -4.84
CA VAL A 176 -14.49 15.52 -4.90
C VAL A 176 -14.88 16.38 -6.12
N GLN A 177 -15.30 15.75 -7.21
CA GLN A 177 -15.68 16.44 -8.46
C GLN A 177 -17.11 16.98 -8.45
N ASP A 178 -17.98 16.43 -7.59
CA ASP A 178 -19.37 16.84 -7.45
C ASP A 178 -19.51 17.96 -6.43
N ASN A 179 -20.03 19.10 -6.91
CA ASN A 179 -20.25 20.31 -6.11
C ASN A 179 -21.32 20.13 -5.02
N THR A 180 -22.10 19.05 -5.05
CA THR A 180 -23.12 18.75 -4.02
C THR A 180 -22.56 17.95 -2.84
N THR A 181 -21.51 17.16 -3.04
CA THR A 181 -20.92 16.28 -2.01
C THR A 181 -19.65 16.87 -1.39
N LEU A 182 -18.85 17.60 -2.18
CA LEU A 182 -17.63 18.28 -1.70
C LEU A 182 -17.86 19.18 -0.47
N PRO A 183 -18.94 19.99 -0.36
CA PRO A 183 -19.17 20.84 0.81
C PRO A 183 -19.34 20.07 2.13
N ALA A 184 -19.76 18.80 2.09
CA ALA A 184 -19.89 17.95 3.29
C ALA A 184 -18.56 17.30 3.70
N LEU A 185 -17.66 17.04 2.74
CA LEU A 185 -16.35 16.44 2.99
C LEU A 185 -15.37 17.40 3.69
N ILE A 186 -15.44 18.69 3.36
CA ILE A 186 -14.56 19.73 3.95
C ILE A 186 -14.70 19.82 5.48
N PRO A 187 -15.91 19.97 6.08
CA PRO A 187 -16.05 20.02 7.52
C PRO A 187 -15.69 18.69 8.19
N ALA A 188 -15.91 17.55 7.53
CA ALA A 188 -15.47 16.25 8.02
C ALA A 188 -13.95 16.18 8.19
N PHE A 189 -13.19 16.65 7.20
CA PHE A 189 -11.73 16.68 7.30
C PHE A 189 -11.25 17.69 8.35
N ARG A 190 -11.92 18.83 8.49
CA ARG A 190 -11.60 19.80 9.53
C ARG A 190 -11.75 19.18 10.93
N ASP A 191 -12.88 18.53 11.20
CA ASP A 191 -13.16 17.86 12.48
C ASP A 191 -12.08 16.81 12.82
N ILE A 192 -11.69 16.00 11.84
CA ILE A 192 -10.62 15.01 12.03
C ILE A 192 -9.28 15.70 12.34
N THR A 193 -8.92 16.76 11.62
CA THR A 193 -7.65 17.47 11.86
C THR A 193 -7.61 18.25 13.18
N GLU A 194 -8.77 18.58 13.78
CA GLU A 194 -8.84 19.19 15.10
C GLU A 194 -8.59 18.15 16.21
N GLY A 195 -8.96 16.88 15.99
CA GLY A 195 -8.80 15.80 16.97
C GLY A 195 -7.71 14.77 16.69
N GLY A 196 -7.02 14.84 15.55
CA GLY A 196 -6.03 13.85 15.12
C GLY A 196 -5.28 14.25 13.85
N THR A 197 -4.62 13.29 13.20
CA THR A 197 -3.86 13.52 11.96
C THR A 197 -4.50 12.82 10.79
N ILE A 198 -4.62 13.50 9.65
CA ILE A 198 -4.99 12.87 8.37
C ILE A 198 -3.72 12.56 7.58
N PHE A 199 -3.60 11.31 7.14
CA PHE A 199 -2.66 10.86 6.14
C PHE A 199 -3.41 10.52 4.85
N LEU A 200 -3.12 11.24 3.77
CA LEU A 200 -3.73 11.02 2.46
C LEU A 200 -2.73 10.33 1.53
N THR A 201 -3.14 9.22 0.92
CA THR A 201 -2.42 8.63 -0.21
C THR A 201 -3.26 8.83 -1.47
N ALA A 202 -2.79 9.66 -2.40
CA ALA A 202 -3.43 9.80 -3.71
C ALA A 202 -3.27 8.50 -4.49
N ALA A 203 -4.38 7.88 -4.89
CA ALA A 203 -4.41 6.51 -5.37
C ALA A 203 -5.06 6.41 -6.76
N ASN A 204 -4.52 7.10 -7.76
CA ASN A 204 -5.01 6.90 -9.12
C ASN A 204 -4.48 5.59 -9.74
N ILE A 205 -5.08 4.46 -9.38
CA ILE A 205 -4.64 3.13 -9.84
C ILE A 205 -5.39 2.65 -11.10
N THR A 206 -6.14 3.54 -11.77
CA THR A 206 -6.89 3.24 -13.03
C THR A 206 -6.00 2.94 -14.23
N ARG A 207 -4.70 3.25 -14.14
CA ARG A 207 -3.77 3.21 -15.28
C ARG A 207 -2.91 1.94 -15.35
N GLY A 208 -3.10 0.99 -14.44
CA GLY A 208 -2.38 -0.29 -14.45
C GLY A 208 -3.08 -1.35 -15.30
N ASN A 209 -2.33 -2.07 -16.13
CA ASN A 209 -2.81 -3.33 -16.70
C ASN A 209 -2.66 -4.42 -15.62
N TYR A 210 -3.74 -5.07 -15.21
CA TYR A 210 -3.72 -6.04 -14.11
C TYR A 210 -4.42 -7.34 -14.49
N THR A 211 -3.97 -8.42 -13.85
CA THR A 211 -4.68 -9.70 -13.88
C THR A 211 -5.78 -9.66 -12.82
N PRO A 212 -7.00 -10.15 -13.11
CA PRO A 212 -8.10 -10.12 -12.14
C PRO A 212 -7.69 -10.63 -10.76
N ASN A 213 -8.00 -9.84 -9.73
CA ASN A 213 -7.61 -10.07 -8.35
C ASN A 213 -8.67 -9.53 -7.36
N VAL A 214 -8.46 -9.69 -6.05
CA VAL A 214 -9.43 -9.31 -5.00
C VAL A 214 -9.60 -7.79 -4.82
N ILE A 215 -8.69 -6.98 -5.38
CA ILE A 215 -8.68 -5.54 -5.12
C ILE A 215 -10.02 -4.92 -5.53
N LEU A 216 -10.74 -4.40 -4.53
CA LEU A 216 -12.11 -3.93 -4.68
C LEU A 216 -12.20 -2.79 -5.71
N PRO A 217 -13.32 -2.69 -6.46
CA PRO A 217 -13.54 -1.59 -7.41
C PRO A 217 -13.37 -0.20 -6.78
N THR A 218 -13.74 -0.03 -5.50
CA THR A 218 -13.60 1.24 -4.78
C THR A 218 -12.15 1.71 -4.68
N TRP A 219 -11.17 0.80 -4.61
CA TRP A 219 -9.75 1.17 -4.68
C TRP A 219 -9.36 1.65 -6.08
N ARG A 220 -10.01 1.13 -7.12
CA ARG A 220 -9.75 1.50 -8.52
C ARG A 220 -10.30 2.90 -8.84
N ASP A 221 -11.44 3.27 -8.27
CA ASP A 221 -12.07 4.57 -8.48
C ASP A 221 -11.62 5.67 -7.50
N ALA A 222 -11.05 5.29 -6.34
CA ALA A 222 -10.63 6.23 -5.32
C ALA A 222 -9.68 7.32 -5.87
N LEU A 223 -9.95 8.57 -5.50
CA LEU A 223 -9.00 9.66 -5.70
C LEU A 223 -7.93 9.63 -4.61
N TYR A 224 -8.34 9.36 -3.36
CA TYR A 224 -7.48 9.25 -2.19
C TYR A 224 -7.87 8.06 -1.33
N ALA A 225 -6.87 7.34 -0.82
CA ALA A 225 -7.00 6.54 0.39
C ALA A 225 -6.67 7.45 1.58
N VAL A 226 -7.67 7.72 2.42
CA VAL A 226 -7.53 8.51 3.65
C VAL A 226 -7.25 7.55 4.79
N ALA A 227 -6.19 7.77 5.54
CA ALA A 227 -6.02 7.19 6.87
C ALA A 227 -6.06 8.33 7.89
N PHE A 228 -6.78 8.13 8.98
CA PHE A 228 -6.73 9.02 10.13
C PHE A 228 -6.06 8.29 11.29
N LEU A 229 -5.11 8.99 11.89
CA LEU A 229 -4.20 8.48 12.90
C LEU A 229 -4.45 9.24 14.20
N ASN A 230 -4.75 8.47 15.25
CA ASN A 230 -4.85 8.98 16.61
C ASN A 230 -3.68 8.45 17.43
N PRO A 231 -2.74 9.32 17.83
CA PRO A 231 -1.66 8.95 18.73
C PRO A 231 -2.23 8.40 20.04
N LEU A 232 -1.61 7.35 20.54
CA LEU A 232 -1.85 6.74 21.84
C LEU A 232 -0.63 7.03 22.72
N PRO A 233 -0.83 7.49 23.98
CA PRO A 233 0.25 7.55 24.95
C PRO A 233 0.93 6.18 25.12
N GLU A 234 2.23 6.16 25.40
CA GLU A 234 2.96 4.91 25.66
C GLU A 234 2.37 4.09 26.82
N ASN A 235 1.77 4.79 27.80
CA ASN A 235 1.14 4.21 28.99
C ASN A 235 -0.40 4.20 28.93
N ALA A 236 -0.99 4.29 27.72
CA ALA A 236 -2.43 4.32 27.52
C ALA A 236 -3.12 3.15 28.21
N GLN A 237 -4.15 3.45 29.02
CA GLN A 237 -4.99 2.45 29.65
C GLN A 237 -6.05 1.93 28.66
N LEU A 238 -6.67 0.81 29.00
CA LEU A 238 -7.75 0.21 28.19
C LEU A 238 -8.88 1.20 27.87
N ASP A 239 -9.22 2.08 28.80
CA ASP A 239 -10.27 3.08 28.61
C ASP A 239 -9.84 4.22 27.67
N ASP A 240 -8.56 4.60 27.67
CA ASP A 240 -8.00 5.55 26.70
C ASP A 240 -8.09 4.98 25.28
N ILE A 241 -7.67 3.71 25.12
CA ILE A 241 -7.71 2.98 23.85
C ILE A 241 -9.15 2.90 23.33
N ARG A 242 -10.12 2.56 24.20
CA ARG A 242 -11.55 2.48 23.84
C ARG A 242 -12.09 3.83 23.39
N THR A 243 -11.75 4.90 24.11
CA THR A 243 -12.20 6.26 23.80
C THR A 243 -11.68 6.70 22.43
N ILE A 244 -10.39 6.49 22.18
CA ILE A 244 -9.75 6.83 20.91
C ILE A 244 -10.31 5.98 19.75
N GLN A 245 -10.61 4.71 19.99
CA GLN A 245 -11.27 3.86 18.99
C GLN A 245 -12.70 4.34 18.69
N MET A 246 -13.47 4.77 19.69
CA MET A 246 -14.81 5.32 19.48
C MET A 246 -14.76 6.58 18.60
N GLN A 247 -13.80 7.47 18.85
CA GLN A 247 -13.58 8.66 18.02
C GLN A 247 -13.18 8.29 16.58
N SER A 248 -12.28 7.32 16.41
CA SER A 248 -11.91 6.81 15.08
C SER A 248 -13.13 6.27 14.32
N ASN A 249 -14.02 5.55 15.03
CA ASN A 249 -15.26 5.02 14.46
C ASN A 249 -16.26 6.13 14.10
N SER A 250 -16.34 7.23 14.87
CA SER A 250 -17.20 8.35 14.50
C SER A 250 -16.71 9.06 13.24
N TRP A 251 -15.41 9.23 13.06
CA TRP A 251 -14.86 9.80 11.84
C TRP A 251 -15.08 8.92 10.61
N GLN A 252 -14.98 7.60 10.74
CA GLN A 252 -15.38 6.68 9.67
C GLN A 252 -16.83 6.92 9.24
N LYS A 253 -17.75 7.07 10.19
CA LYS A 253 -19.16 7.34 9.88
C LYS A 253 -19.36 8.68 9.18
N ILE A 254 -18.68 9.74 9.62
CA ILE A 254 -18.78 11.06 9.02
C ILE A 254 -18.26 11.03 7.56
N CYS A 255 -17.11 10.40 7.32
CA CYS A 255 -16.57 10.22 5.97
C CYS A 255 -17.51 9.38 5.08
N ALA A 256 -18.10 8.31 5.62
CA ALA A 256 -19.07 7.48 4.92
C ALA A 256 -20.32 8.26 4.51
N LEU A 257 -20.89 9.08 5.40
CA LEU A 257 -22.05 9.92 5.08
C LEU A 257 -21.74 11.01 4.04
N SER A 258 -20.47 11.40 3.91
CA SER A 258 -20.03 12.42 2.95
C SER A 258 -19.76 11.83 1.55
N CYS A 259 -19.71 10.50 1.42
CA CYS A 259 -19.56 9.82 0.15
C CYS A 259 -20.89 9.17 -0.24
N PRO A 260 -21.45 9.44 -1.43
CA PRO A 260 -22.65 8.72 -1.88
C PRO A 260 -22.35 7.22 -1.96
N GLU A 261 -23.26 6.38 -1.44
CA GLU A 261 -23.20 4.94 -1.71
C GLU A 261 -23.36 4.72 -3.21
N GLU A 262 -22.42 4.01 -3.83
CA GLU A 262 -22.69 3.41 -5.13
C GLU A 262 -23.83 2.42 -4.92
N ALA A 263 -24.96 2.65 -5.61
CA ALA A 263 -25.99 1.65 -5.75
C ALA A 263 -25.38 0.44 -6.48
N HIS A 264 -24.88 -0.53 -5.73
CA HIS A 264 -24.39 -1.78 -6.27
C HIS A 264 -25.61 -2.58 -6.78
N THR A 265 -25.86 -2.51 -8.09
CA THR A 265 -26.67 -3.47 -8.84
C THR A 265 -25.85 -4.69 -9.22
#